data_AF-A0ABC9TLP0-F1
#
_entry.id   AF-A0ABC9TLP0-F1
#
_cell.length_a   1.000
_cell.length_b   1.000
_cell.length_c   1.000
_cell.angle_alpha   90.00
_cell.angle_beta   90.00
_cell.angle_gamma   90.00
#
_symmetry.space_group_name_H-M   'P 1'
#
loop_
_entity.id
_entity.type
_entity.pdbx_description
1 polymer ?
#
loop_
_entity_poly.entity_id
_entity_poly.type
_entity_poly.pdbx_seq_one_letter_code
_entity_poly.pdbx_strand_id
1 'polypeptide(L)' 'MNLYMKRNSEINNLLKRFVADEDHSVFSVDESFIDITASLNYFNCDAAYRLAKIIQRVIYNHMGLYVTIGIGDNPL' A
#
# COMPACT_ATOMS: atom_id res chain seq x y z
N MET A 1 8.58 -13.05 17.12
CA MET A 1 8.82 -11.70 16.52
C MET A 1 9.28 -11.76 15.07
N ASN A 2 10.25 -12.61 14.71
CA ASN A 2 10.83 -12.65 13.35
C ASN A 2 9.79 -12.85 12.22
N LEU A 3 8.76 -13.68 12.46
CA LEU A 3 7.68 -13.88 11.48
C LEU A 3 6.92 -12.58 11.14
N TYR A 4 6.60 -11.75 12.14
CA TYR A 4 5.89 -10.48 11.91
C TYR A 4 6.76 -9.49 11.13
N MET A 5 8.06 -9.41 11.43
CA MET A 5 9.00 -8.58 10.68
C MET A 5 9.11 -9.03 9.23
N LYS A 6 9.16 -10.35 8.99
CA LYS A 6 9.15 -10.91 7.64
C LYS A 6 7.87 -10.54 6.87
N ARG A 7 6.71 -10.60 7.53
CA ARG A 7 5.42 -10.22 6.95
C ARG A 7 5.34 -8.73 6.64
N ASN A 8 5.83 -7.87 7.52
CA ASN A 8 5.95 -6.43 7.28
C ASN A 8 6.82 -6.15 6.04
N SER A 9 8.01 -6.75 5.94
CA SER A 9 8.88 -6.56 4.78
C SER A 9 8.23 -7.03 3.48
N GLU A 10 7.46 -8.12 3.53
CA GLU A 10 6.72 -8.66 2.38
C GLU A 10 5.59 -7.71 1.91
N ILE A 11 4.81 -7.14 2.84
CA ILE A 11 3.80 -6.12 2.53
C ILE A 11 4.46 -4.88 1.93
N ASN A 12 5.53 -4.38 2.55
CA ASN A 12 6.24 -3.20 2.07
C ASN A 12 6.79 -3.39 0.65
N ASN A 13 7.35 -4.57 0.35
CA ASN A 13 7.80 -4.91 -1.01
C ASN A 13 6.64 -4.99 -2.00
N LEU A 14 5.45 -5.41 -1.57
CA LEU A 14 4.28 -5.42 -2.42
C LEU A 14 3.78 -4.00 -2.72
N LEU A 15 3.81 -3.09 -1.73
CA LEU A 15 3.44 -1.68 -1.90
C LEU A 15 4.36 -0.94 -2.87
N LYS A 16 5.66 -1.26 -2.89
CA LYS A 16 6.64 -0.74 -3.88
C LYS A 16 6.31 -1.08 -5.33
N ARG A 17 5.36 -1.98 -5.59
CA ARG A 17 4.85 -2.25 -6.95
C ARG A 17 3.86 -1.19 -7.43
N PHE A 18 3.32 -0.40 -6.51
CA PHE A 18 2.30 0.60 -6.79
C PHE A 18 2.85 2.02 -6.75
N VAL A 19 3.89 2.28 -5.98
CA VAL A 19 4.48 3.62 -5.79
C VAL A 19 6.00 3.54 -5.82
N ALA A 20 6.66 4.66 -6.10
CA ALA A 20 8.12 4.76 -6.03
C ALA A 20 8.60 4.68 -4.57
N ASP A 21 9.89 4.41 -4.36
CA ASP A 21 10.47 4.34 -3.01
C ASP A 21 10.37 5.67 -2.26
N GLU A 22 10.44 6.81 -2.96
CA GLU A 22 10.28 8.16 -2.39
C GLU A 22 8.85 8.46 -1.93
N ASP A 23 7.87 7.81 -2.57
CA ASP A 23 6.44 7.95 -2.28
C ASP A 23 5.96 6.96 -1.20
N HIS A 24 6.85 6.14 -0.63
CA HIS A 24 6.50 5.11 0.34
C HIS A 24 7.16 5.36 1.70
N SER A 25 6.35 5.74 2.68
CA SER A 25 6.79 6.04 4.04
C SER A 25 6.27 5.01 5.04
N VAL A 26 7.18 4.21 5.62
CA VAL A 26 6.84 3.22 6.65
C VAL A 26 6.75 3.90 8.02
N PHE A 27 5.59 3.86 8.66
CA PHE A 27 5.36 4.51 9.96
C PHE A 27 5.52 3.53 11.13
N SER A 28 5.02 2.30 10.98
CA SER A 28 5.12 1.23 11.97
C SER A 28 5.27 -0.15 11.31
N VAL A 29 5.17 -1.23 12.10
CA VAL A 29 5.19 -2.61 11.59
C VAL A 29 3.94 -2.98 10.78
N ASP A 30 2.83 -2.27 10.99
CA ASP A 30 1.53 -2.55 10.38
C ASP A 30 0.93 -1.33 9.66
N GLU A 31 1.62 -0.19 9.67
CA GLU A 31 1.16 1.06 9.08
C GLU A 31 2.21 1.68 8.16
N SER A 32 1.76 2.11 6.98
CA SER A 32 2.59 2.79 5.98
C SER A 32 1.74 3.77 5.19
N PHE A 33 2.33 4.90 4.85
CA PHE A 33 1.75 5.94 4.01
C PHE A 33 2.32 5.81 2.60
N ILE A 34 1.46 5.92 1.60
CA ILE A 34 1.86 5.90 0.19
C ILE A 34 1.24 7.09 -0.55
N ASP A 35 2.06 7.84 -1.28
CA ASP A 35 1.56 8.84 -2.22
C ASP A 35 1.25 8.15 -3.56
N ILE A 36 -0.02 8.20 -3.96
CA ILE A 36 -0.51 7.54 -5.18
C ILE A 36 -0.73 8.52 -6.33
N THR A 37 -0.40 9.79 -6.17
CA THR A 37 -0.72 10.86 -7.14
C THR A 37 -0.19 10.53 -8.54
N ALA A 38 1.08 10.12 -8.64
CA ALA A 38 1.66 9.69 -9.91
C ALA A 38 1.08 8.35 -10.40
N SER A 39 0.85 7.43 -9.46
CA SER A 39 0.38 6.07 -9.72
C SER A 39 -1.05 6.02 -10.26
N LEU A 40 -1.93 6.94 -9.87
CA LEU A 40 -3.30 7.00 -10.39
C LEU A 40 -3.32 7.17 -11.91
N ASN A 41 -2.47 8.06 -12.42
CA ASN A 41 -2.31 8.26 -13.86
C ASN A 41 -1.66 7.03 -14.51
N TYR A 42 -0.61 6.47 -13.91
CA TYR A 42 0.10 5.31 -14.44
C TYR A 42 -0.79 4.06 -14.57
N PHE A 43 -1.62 3.77 -13.56
CA PHE A 43 -2.57 2.66 -13.57
C PHE A 43 -3.91 3.01 -14.22
N ASN A 44 -4.04 4.19 -14.82
CA ASN A 44 -5.23 4.67 -15.49
C ASN A 44 -6.49 4.54 -14.62
N CYS A 45 -6.35 4.91 -13.34
CA CYS A 45 -7.39 4.85 -12.32
C CYS A 45 -7.92 6.25 -12.05
N ASP A 46 -9.22 6.46 -12.32
CA ASP A 46 -9.85 7.79 -12.15
C ASP A 46 -10.12 8.16 -10.68
N ALA A 47 -9.95 7.20 -9.75
CA ALA A 47 -10.23 7.41 -8.33
C ALA A 47 -9.25 6.61 -7.43
N ALA A 48 -8.76 7.27 -6.38
CA ALA A 48 -7.97 6.68 -5.29
C ALA A 48 -8.60 5.41 -4.72
N TYR A 49 -9.93 5.41 -4.56
CA TYR A 49 -10.68 4.26 -4.08
C TYR A 49 -10.45 3.00 -4.94
N ARG A 50 -10.39 3.14 -6.26
CA ARG A 50 -10.19 2.01 -7.17
C ARG A 50 -8.81 1.39 -6.99
N LEU A 51 -7.77 2.22 -6.89
CA LEU A 51 -6.41 1.76 -6.63
C LEU A 51 -6.30 1.11 -5.25
N ALA A 52 -6.92 1.69 -4.22
CA ALA A 52 -6.99 1.10 -2.89
C ALA A 52 -7.64 -0.30 -2.90
N LYS A 53 -8.75 -0.51 -3.62
CA LYS A 53 -9.39 -1.83 -3.77
C LYS A 53 -8.47 -2.84 -4.47
N ILE A 54 -7.69 -2.41 -5.45
CA ILE A 54 -6.71 -3.26 -6.12
C ILE A 54 -5.63 -3.68 -5.12
N ILE A 55 -5.04 -2.73 -4.40
CA ILE A 55 -4.00 -2.99 -3.38
C ILE A 55 -4.52 -3.98 -2.33
N GLN A 56 -5.71 -3.75 -1.77
CA GLN A 56 -6.36 -4.67 -0.82
C GLN A 56 -6.46 -6.09 -1.39
N ARG A 57 -6.91 -6.23 -2.64
CA ARG A 57 -7.08 -7.53 -3.28
C ARG A 57 -5.76 -8.22 -3.56
N VAL A 58 -4.71 -7.49 -3.95
CA VAL A 58 -3.38 -8.07 -4.16
C VAL A 58 -2.79 -8.56 -2.84
N ILE A 59 -2.88 -7.78 -1.76
CA ILE A 59 -2.41 -8.20 -0.42
C ILE A 59 -3.18 -9.45 0.03
N TYR A 60 -4.50 -9.44 -0.09
CA TYR A 60 -5.33 -10.58 0.28
C TYR A 60 -4.99 -11.84 -0.53
N ASN A 61 -4.87 -11.73 -1.85
CA ASN A 61 -4.55 -12.88 -2.69
C ASN A 61 -3.12 -13.41 -2.45
N HIS A 62 -2.17 -12.55 -2.11
CA HIS A 62 -0.77 -12.95 -1.89
C HIS A 62 -0.54 -13.55 -0.50
N MET A 63 -1.21 -13.00 0.53
CA MET A 63 -0.88 -13.30 1.93
C MET A 63 -2.06 -13.80 2.76
N GLY A 64 -3.29 -13.72 2.26
CA GLY A 64 -4.51 -14.05 3.00
C GLY A 64 -4.88 -13.01 4.07
N LEU A 65 -4.29 -11.81 4.02
CA LEU A 65 -4.47 -10.78 5.02
C LEU A 65 -5.49 -9.73 4.57
N TYR A 66 -6.35 -9.32 5.49
CA TYR A 66 -7.20 -8.15 5.31
C TYR A 66 -6.49 -6.91 5.80
N VAL A 67 -6.56 -5.83 5.01
CA VAL A 67 -6.01 -4.51 5.37
C VAL A 67 -7.06 -3.43 5.15
N THR A 68 -6.96 -2.37 5.94
CA THR A 68 -7.78 -1.16 5.82
C THR A 68 -6.93 -0.06 5.19
N ILE A 69 -7.53 0.75 4.31
CA ILE A 69 -6.85 1.86 3.65
C ILE A 69 -7.65 3.14 3.91
N GLY A 70 -7.00 4.13 4.52
CA GLY A 70 -7.48 5.50 4.59
C GLY A 70 -7.08 6.27 3.33
N ILE A 71 -7.94 7.18 2.87
CA ILE A 71 -7.66 8.04 1.72
C ILE A 71 -7.93 9.47 2.16
N GLY A 72 -6.93 10.33 2.00
CA GLY A 72 -7.02 11.76 2.28
C GLY A 72 -5.98 12.52 1.46
N ASP A 73 -6.16 13.83 1.37
CA ASP A 73 -5.26 14.71 0.61
C ASP A 73 -3.95 15.00 1.36
N ASN A 74 -3.83 14.51 2.59
CA ASN A 74 -2.66 14.67 3.43
C ASN A 74 -2.57 13.49 4.44
N PRO A 75 -1.38 13.21 5.01
CA PRO A 75 -1.16 12.08 5.91
C PRO A 75 -1.62 12.31 7.37
N LEU A 76 -2.17 13.47 7.73
CA LEU A 76 -2.60 13.88 9.08
C LEU A 76 -4.14 13.91 9.23
#